data_AF-I1BZW3-F1
#
_entry.id   AF-I1BZW3-F1
#
_cell.length_a   1.000
_cell.length_b   1.000
_cell.length_c   1.000
_cell.angle_alpha   90.00
_cell.angle_beta   90.00
_cell.angle_gamma   90.00
#
_symmetry.space_group_name_H-M   'P 1'
#
loop_
_entity.id
_entity.type
_entity.pdbx_description
1 polymer ?
#
loop_
_entity_poly.entity_id
_entity_poly.type
_entity_poly.pdbx_seq_one_letter_code
_entity_poly.pdbx_strand_id
1 'polypeptide(L)'
;MKPQYESDRNNITTYDLEMKERKIIAESWDSSPHEVFSSNDRKTLYVTAEKQGHNKVFTIDLQIKSVKILTNEKYVLGLSVLPYGNLFFGVSSMKHPVVTHLLNVTSDELKPLAIGSDSAQKLEKIDFSDPKDIRSTLWNSQIFADAGYAAVFAGSIRHNWGSHPFCDLETCLDYVLNKYSYLDSERVAGLGASYGGYITNWINSNSNKFKTPVNHDDVSSAAQVYYITASYFGNRFTVYVLKVTLV
;
A
#
# COMPACT_ATOMS: atom_id res chain seq x y z
N MET A 1 -21.67 -3.30 6.05
CA MET A 1 -21.93 -3.85 4.70
C MET A 1 -20.88 -4.92 4.42
N LYS A 2 -21.05 -5.80 3.42
CA LYS A 2 -19.90 -6.57 2.89
C LYS A 2 -19.12 -5.61 1.97
N PRO A 3 -17.77 -5.55 2.04
CA PRO A 3 -16.99 -4.97 0.95
C PRO A 3 -17.36 -5.68 -0.35
N GLN A 4 -17.59 -4.93 -1.42
CA GLN A 4 -17.83 -5.47 -2.75
C GLN A 4 -16.58 -5.36 -3.64
N TYR A 5 -15.63 -4.47 -3.29
CA TYR A 5 -14.44 -4.18 -4.09
C TYR A 5 -13.20 -3.91 -3.20
N GLU A 6 -11.98 -4.14 -3.72
CA GLU A 6 -10.70 -3.89 -3.03
C GLU A 6 -10.48 -2.42 -2.64
N SER A 7 -11.06 -1.49 -3.40
CA SER A 7 -11.01 -0.05 -3.13
C SER A 7 -11.99 0.42 -2.05
N ASP A 8 -12.79 -0.47 -1.47
CA ASP A 8 -13.70 -0.11 -0.39
C ASP A 8 -12.89 0.08 0.92
N ARG A 9 -13.13 1.18 1.65
CA ARG A 9 -12.56 1.33 3.00
C ARG A 9 -13.11 0.22 3.89
N ASN A 10 -12.22 -0.62 4.43
CA ASN A 10 -12.61 -1.57 5.46
C ASN A 10 -13.09 -0.80 6.71
N ASN A 11 -14.02 -1.37 7.47
CA ASN A 11 -14.50 -0.77 8.71
C ASN A 11 -14.63 -1.85 9.78
N ILE A 12 -14.05 -1.62 10.94
CA ILE A 12 -14.22 -2.52 12.09
C ILE A 12 -15.64 -2.32 12.62
N THR A 13 -16.38 -3.42 12.73
CA THR A 13 -17.81 -3.40 13.08
C THR A 13 -18.05 -4.37 14.24
N THR A 14 -18.57 -3.90 15.36
CA THR A 14 -19.15 -4.81 16.37
C THR A 14 -20.50 -5.32 15.90
N TYR A 15 -20.83 -6.55 16.28
CA TYR A 15 -22.15 -7.11 16.11
C TYR A 15 -22.67 -7.56 17.47
N ASP A 16 -23.81 -7.00 17.87
CA ASP A 16 -24.52 -7.42 19.06
C ASP A 16 -25.42 -8.62 18.74
N LEU A 17 -25.30 -9.71 19.50
CA LEU A 17 -26.05 -10.95 19.25
C LEU A 17 -27.49 -10.90 19.80
N GLU A 18 -27.73 -10.13 20.86
CA GLU A 18 -29.03 -10.02 21.52
C GLU A 18 -29.90 -9.00 20.77
N MET A 19 -29.36 -7.80 20.53
CA MET A 19 -30.02 -6.71 19.81
C MET A 19 -30.00 -6.91 18.28
N LYS A 20 -29.14 -7.81 17.77
CA LYS A 20 -28.90 -8.05 16.34
C LYS A 20 -28.43 -6.80 15.58
N GLU A 21 -27.81 -5.85 16.29
CA GLU A 21 -27.37 -4.57 15.76
C GLU A 21 -25.90 -4.63 15.31
N ARG A 22 -25.56 -3.89 14.24
CA ARG A 22 -24.18 -3.68 13.78
C ARG A 22 -23.76 -2.25 14.02
N LYS A 23 -22.60 -2.04 14.64
CA LYS A 23 -22.07 -0.69 14.92
C LYS A 23 -20.63 -0.56 14.47
N ILE A 24 -20.33 0.51 13.73
CA ILE A 24 -18.96 0.81 13.31
C ILE A 24 -18.18 1.32 14.52
N ILE A 25 -16.96 0.82 14.70
CA ILE A 25 -15.99 1.32 15.68
C ILE A 25 -15.14 2.39 14.97
N ALA A 26 -14.85 3.49 15.66
CA ALA A 26 -14.02 4.57 15.14
C ALA A 26 -14.47 5.11 13.76
N GLU A 27 -15.75 5.43 13.62
CA GLU A 27 -16.39 5.86 12.36
C GLU A 27 -15.66 7.03 11.66
N SER A 28 -15.12 7.97 12.45
CA SER A 28 -14.34 9.13 12.00
C SER A 28 -12.88 8.83 11.64
N TRP A 29 -12.41 7.58 11.81
CA TRP A 29 -11.03 7.21 11.48
C TRP A 29 -10.86 7.01 9.98
N ASP A 30 -10.04 7.87 9.38
CA ASP A 30 -9.74 7.87 7.95
C ASP A 30 -8.46 7.06 7.66
N SER A 31 -8.59 5.74 7.71
CA SER A 31 -7.60 4.73 7.24
C SER A 31 -8.33 3.40 6.99
N SER A 32 -7.78 2.53 6.14
CA SER A 32 -8.34 1.19 5.89
C SER A 32 -7.64 0.15 6.78
N PRO A 33 -8.34 -0.54 7.70
CA PRO A 33 -7.75 -1.60 8.52
C PRO A 33 -7.53 -2.90 7.72
N HIS A 34 -6.42 -3.57 8.00
CA HIS A 34 -6.03 -4.85 7.40
C HIS A 34 -6.07 -6.00 8.42
N GLU A 35 -5.16 -6.02 9.39
CA GLU A 35 -5.15 -7.00 10.47
C GLU A 35 -5.75 -6.39 11.74
N VAL A 36 -6.51 -7.17 12.51
CA VAL A 36 -7.19 -6.71 13.73
C VAL A 36 -7.02 -7.77 14.82
N PHE A 37 -6.42 -7.37 15.94
CA PHE A 37 -6.21 -8.24 17.10
C PHE A 37 -6.77 -7.58 18.36
N SER A 38 -7.29 -8.39 19.27
CA SER A 38 -7.66 -7.93 20.61
C SER A 38 -6.45 -7.94 21.54
N SER A 39 -6.36 -6.92 22.40
CA SER A 39 -5.67 -7.02 23.68
C SER A 39 -6.24 -8.14 24.56
N ASN A 40 -5.43 -8.65 25.49
CA ASN A 40 -5.81 -9.74 26.38
C ASN A 40 -6.96 -9.39 27.34
N ASP A 41 -7.05 -8.12 27.76
CA ASP A 41 -8.15 -7.62 28.60
C ASP A 41 -9.39 -7.21 27.79
N ARG A 42 -9.32 -7.31 26.46
CA ARG A 42 -10.37 -6.97 25.48
C ARG A 42 -10.88 -5.53 25.54
N LYS A 43 -10.08 -4.58 26.05
CA LYS A 43 -10.44 -3.14 26.04
C LYS A 43 -9.89 -2.39 24.84
N THR A 44 -8.78 -2.87 24.28
CA THR A 44 -8.08 -2.24 23.15
C THR A 44 -8.00 -3.20 21.95
N LEU A 45 -8.17 -2.70 20.74
CA LEU A 45 -7.78 -3.40 19.51
C LEU A 45 -6.42 -2.89 19.03
N TYR A 46 -5.56 -3.79 18.59
CA TYR A 46 -4.36 -3.48 17.80
C TYR A 46 -4.69 -3.73 16.33
N VAL A 47 -4.44 -2.74 15.48
CA VAL A 47 -4.90 -2.74 14.09
C VAL A 47 -3.78 -2.29 13.17
N THR A 48 -3.49 -3.04 12.11
CA THR A 48 -2.62 -2.54 11.03
C THR A 48 -3.44 -1.77 10.00
N ALA A 49 -2.95 -0.59 9.63
CA ALA A 49 -3.56 0.24 8.59
C ALA A 49 -2.51 1.11 7.89
N GLU A 50 -2.74 1.40 6.61
CA GLU A 50 -1.88 2.32 5.88
C GLU A 50 -2.15 3.78 6.24
N LYS A 51 -1.07 4.53 6.48
CA LYS A 51 -1.09 5.96 6.76
C LYS A 51 0.09 6.62 6.08
N GLN A 52 -0.18 7.46 5.07
CA GLN A 52 0.86 8.20 4.33
C GLN A 52 1.93 7.29 3.69
N GLY A 53 1.50 6.19 3.06
CA GLY A 53 2.42 5.22 2.41
C GLY A 53 3.15 4.26 3.37
N HIS A 54 2.85 4.34 4.67
CA HIS A 54 3.42 3.48 5.71
C HIS A 54 2.34 2.58 6.31
N ASN A 55 2.54 1.26 6.34
CA ASN A 55 1.70 0.38 7.16
C ASN A 55 2.12 0.50 8.63
N LYS A 56 1.18 0.90 9.50
CA LYS A 56 1.44 1.21 10.92
C LYS A 56 0.51 0.43 11.83
N VAL A 57 0.94 0.16 13.06
CA VAL A 57 0.06 -0.30 14.13
C VAL A 57 -0.66 0.88 14.76
N PHE A 58 -1.97 0.74 14.92
CA PHE A 58 -2.86 1.63 15.65
C PHE A 58 -3.43 0.91 16.87
N THR A 59 -3.72 1.67 17.92
CA THR A 59 -4.60 1.25 19.02
C THR A 59 -5.98 1.87 18.86
N ILE A 60 -7.02 1.08 19.10
CA ILE A 60 -8.40 1.56 19.21
C ILE A 60 -8.92 1.19 20.59
N ASP A 61 -9.20 2.19 21.41
CA ASP A 61 -9.87 2.02 22.70
C ASP A 61 -11.36 1.73 22.47
N LEU A 62 -11.90 0.64 23.01
CA LEU A 62 -13.28 0.23 22.77
C LEU A 62 -14.31 0.96 23.66
N GLN A 63 -13.89 1.58 24.76
CA GLN A 63 -14.76 2.35 25.64
C GLN A 63 -14.97 3.77 25.09
N ILE A 64 -13.89 4.51 24.86
CA ILE A 64 -13.94 5.90 24.39
C ILE A 64 -13.85 6.04 22.86
N LYS A 65 -13.63 4.93 22.13
CA LYS A 65 -13.59 4.86 20.65
C LYS A 65 -12.51 5.74 20.01
N SER A 66 -11.47 6.07 20.78
CA SER A 66 -10.33 6.85 20.29
C SER A 66 -9.34 5.96 19.55
N VAL A 67 -8.80 6.47 18.45
CA VAL A 67 -7.72 5.82 17.69
C VAL A 67 -6.41 6.57 17.90
N LYS A 68 -5.31 5.84 18.11
CA LYS A 68 -3.94 6.39 18.22
C LYS A 68 -2.98 5.57 17.36
N ILE A 69 -1.95 6.21 16.82
CA ILE A 69 -0.82 5.50 16.22
C ILE A 69 0.05 4.96 17.36
N LEU A 70 0.46 3.70 17.27
CA LEU A 70 1.35 3.04 18.24
C LEU A 70 2.79 2.95 17.73
N THR A 71 2.99 2.78 16.42
CA THR A 71 4.34 2.64 15.83
C THR A 71 4.75 3.85 15.00
N ASN A 72 5.94 4.40 15.26
CA ASN A 72 6.58 5.41 14.41
C ASN A 72 7.22 4.81 13.15
N GLU A 73 7.38 3.49 13.10
CA GLU A 73 8.03 2.74 12.03
C GLU A 73 7.46 2.94 10.62
N LYS A 74 8.31 2.69 9.62
CA LYS A 74 8.01 2.94 8.19
C LYS A 74 7.12 1.88 7.55
N TYR A 75 7.27 0.60 7.89
CA TYR A 75 6.39 -0.44 7.34
C TYR A 75 6.34 -1.66 8.25
N VAL A 76 5.18 -1.91 8.85
CA VAL A 76 4.93 -3.05 9.74
C VAL A 76 4.42 -4.25 8.92
N LEU A 77 4.86 -5.45 9.31
CA LEU A 77 4.53 -6.73 8.67
C LEU A 77 4.17 -7.79 9.70
N GLY A 78 3.09 -8.54 9.47
CA GLY A 78 2.75 -9.74 10.24
C GLY A 78 2.60 -9.48 11.74
N LEU A 79 1.64 -8.64 12.11
CA LEU A 79 1.40 -8.28 13.51
C LEU A 79 0.89 -9.49 14.30
N SER A 80 1.36 -9.64 15.54
CA SER A 80 0.89 -10.64 16.49
C SER A 80 0.84 -10.10 17.92
N VAL A 81 -0.16 -10.54 18.70
CA VAL A 81 -0.28 -10.25 20.14
C VAL A 81 0.21 -11.48 20.91
N LEU A 82 1.20 -11.29 21.77
CA LEU A 82 1.78 -12.36 22.58
C LEU A 82 0.96 -12.63 23.86
N PRO A 83 1.09 -13.81 24.49
CA PRO A 83 0.29 -14.19 25.68
C PRO A 83 0.37 -13.22 26.87
N TYR A 84 1.41 -12.40 26.97
CA TYR A 84 1.60 -11.41 28.04
C TYR A 84 1.25 -9.96 27.62
N GLY A 85 0.64 -9.77 26.44
CA GLY A 85 0.13 -8.47 25.97
C GLY A 85 1.10 -7.66 25.11
N ASN A 86 2.38 -8.03 25.08
CA ASN A 86 3.38 -7.46 24.16
C ASN A 86 3.05 -7.78 22.69
N LEU A 87 3.49 -6.93 21.77
CA LEU A 87 3.33 -7.15 20.33
C LEU A 87 4.62 -7.66 19.70
N PHE A 88 4.48 -8.56 18.73
CA PHE A 88 5.56 -9.01 17.85
C PHE A 88 5.20 -8.68 16.40
N PHE A 89 6.14 -8.10 15.66
CA PHE A 89 5.95 -7.78 14.25
C PHE A 89 7.30 -7.63 13.51
N GLY A 90 7.29 -7.80 12.20
CA GLY A 90 8.37 -7.38 11.32
C GLY A 90 8.29 -5.88 11.02
N VAL A 91 9.44 -5.25 10.83
CA VAL A 91 9.58 -3.89 10.31
C VAL A 91 10.51 -3.94 9.09
N SER A 92 10.12 -3.29 8.00
CA SER A 92 10.97 -3.12 6.82
C SER A 92 10.98 -1.68 6.30
N SER A 93 11.91 -1.39 5.40
CA SER A 93 11.88 -0.20 4.55
C SER A 93 12.64 -0.49 3.25
N MET A 94 12.60 0.40 2.27
CA MET A 94 13.40 0.23 1.05
C MET A 94 14.91 0.20 1.29
N LYS A 95 15.41 0.69 2.44
CA LYS A 95 16.83 0.65 2.81
C LYS A 95 17.22 -0.49 3.76
N HIS A 96 16.25 -1.18 4.35
CA HIS A 96 16.51 -2.16 5.41
C HIS A 96 15.61 -3.41 5.25
N PRO A 97 16.21 -4.61 5.33
CA PRO A 97 15.46 -5.86 5.24
C PRO A 97 14.49 -5.98 6.43
N VAL A 98 13.59 -6.97 6.39
CA VAL A 98 12.68 -7.22 7.50
C VAL A 98 13.47 -7.54 8.78
N VAL A 99 13.35 -6.70 9.80
CA VAL A 99 13.86 -6.93 11.16
C VAL A 99 12.66 -7.13 12.08
N THR A 100 12.64 -8.21 12.85
CA THR A 100 11.57 -8.47 13.81
C THR A 100 11.76 -7.65 15.08
N HIS A 101 10.65 -7.23 15.68
CA HIS A 101 10.62 -6.37 16.85
C HIS A 101 9.66 -6.92 17.90
N LEU A 102 9.97 -6.66 19.15
CA LEU A 102 9.11 -6.88 20.31
C LEU A 102 8.76 -5.52 20.91
N LEU A 103 7.48 -5.15 20.89
CA LEU A 103 6.98 -3.94 21.55
C LEU A 103 6.38 -4.32 22.90
N ASN A 104 6.91 -3.74 23.98
CA ASN A 104 6.27 -3.77 25.28
C ASN A 104 5.23 -2.65 25.36
N VAL A 105 3.95 -3.01 25.36
CA VAL A 105 2.85 -2.03 25.32
C VAL A 105 2.72 -1.23 26.63
N THR A 106 3.24 -1.74 27.75
CA THR A 106 3.17 -1.07 29.05
C THR A 106 4.26 0.00 29.21
N SER A 107 5.46 -0.25 28.68
CA SER A 107 6.58 0.72 28.72
C SER A 107 6.77 1.54 27.44
N ASP A 108 6.00 1.24 26.38
CA ASP A 108 6.18 1.75 25.01
C ASP A 108 7.59 1.47 24.44
N GLU A 109 8.26 0.44 24.95
CA GLU A 109 9.63 0.08 24.57
C GLU A 109 9.62 -0.84 23.35
N LEU A 110 10.09 -0.32 22.22
CA LEU A 110 10.30 -1.09 20.99
C LEU A 110 11.71 -1.68 20.97
N LYS A 111 11.82 -3.01 21.12
CA LYS A 111 13.09 -3.73 21.09
C LYS A 111 13.28 -4.47 19.77
N PRO A 112 14.31 -4.16 18.95
CA PRO A 112 14.66 -5.00 17.82
C PRO A 112 15.14 -6.38 18.29
N LEU A 113 14.58 -7.42 17.72
CA LEU A 113 15.05 -8.80 17.86
C LEU A 113 15.99 -9.05 16.69
N ALA A 114 17.30 -8.98 16.97
CA ALA A 114 18.31 -9.06 15.93
C ALA A 114 18.26 -10.41 15.19
N ILE A 115 17.81 -10.38 13.93
CA ILE A 115 18.13 -11.42 12.95
C ILE A 115 19.57 -11.17 12.53
N GLY A 116 20.51 -11.76 13.27
CA GLY A 116 21.94 -11.69 12.97
C GLY A 116 22.20 -12.17 11.54
N SER A 117 22.53 -11.25 10.64
CA SER A 117 22.86 -11.57 9.26
C SER A 117 23.71 -10.48 8.61
N ASP A 118 24.77 -10.91 7.93
CA ASP A 118 25.59 -10.13 6.98
C ASP A 118 24.76 -9.23 6.04
N SER A 119 23.54 -9.63 5.73
CA SER A 119 22.65 -8.97 4.78
C SER A 119 22.47 -7.48 5.06
N ALA A 120 22.33 -7.06 6.32
CA ALA A 120 22.21 -5.65 6.66
C ALA A 120 23.49 -4.86 6.31
N GLN A 121 24.67 -5.36 6.70
CA GLN A 121 25.97 -4.76 6.39
C GLN A 121 26.33 -4.81 4.89
N LYS A 122 25.76 -5.77 4.15
CA LYS A 122 25.89 -5.85 2.68
C LYS A 122 24.95 -4.87 1.98
N LEU A 123 23.76 -4.63 2.52
CA LEU A 123 22.79 -3.66 2.00
C LEU A 123 23.18 -2.20 2.30
N GLU A 124 23.87 -1.92 3.41
CA GLU A 124 24.46 -0.58 3.67
C GLU A 124 25.43 -0.11 2.58
N LYS A 125 25.98 -1.02 1.78
CA LYS A 125 26.89 -0.72 0.66
C LYS A 125 26.16 -0.49 -0.67
N ILE A 126 24.84 -0.66 -0.70
CA ILE A 126 24.01 -0.44 -1.87
C ILE A 126 23.25 0.87 -1.66
N ASP A 127 23.55 1.87 -2.49
CA ASP A 127 22.89 3.17 -2.42
C ASP A 127 21.47 3.08 -3.00
N PHE A 128 20.52 2.70 -2.14
CA PHE A 128 19.12 2.99 -2.37
C PHE A 128 18.91 4.49 -2.15
N SER A 129 18.50 5.20 -3.20
CA SER A 129 18.12 6.62 -3.10
C SER A 129 17.09 6.82 -2.00
N ASP A 130 17.17 7.93 -1.25
CA ASP A 130 16.11 8.24 -0.28
C ASP A 130 14.76 8.42 -1.00
N PRO A 131 13.72 7.67 -0.62
CA PRO A 131 12.39 7.86 -1.17
C PRO A 131 11.90 9.24 -0.76
N LYS A 132 11.77 10.13 -1.75
CA LYS A 132 11.17 11.44 -1.55
C LYS A 132 9.67 11.28 -1.76
N ASP A 133 8.89 11.24 -0.68
CA ASP A 133 7.43 11.15 -0.70
C ASP A 133 6.80 12.03 -1.79
N ILE A 134 6.31 11.42 -2.87
CA ILE A 134 5.41 12.06 -3.82
C ILE A 134 4.00 11.67 -3.40
N ARG A 135 3.15 12.67 -3.15
CA ARG A 135 1.81 12.48 -2.57
C ARG A 135 0.75 12.80 -3.62
N SER A 136 -0.18 11.87 -3.85
CA SER A 136 -1.51 12.19 -4.39
C SER A 136 -2.53 12.13 -3.25
N THR A 137 -3.53 13.01 -3.26
CA THR A 137 -4.60 13.09 -2.24
C THR A 137 -5.79 12.19 -2.55
N LEU A 138 -5.71 11.37 -3.60
CA LEU A 138 -6.75 10.44 -4.02
C LEU A 138 -6.31 8.99 -3.75
N TRP A 139 -6.88 8.43 -2.67
CA TRP A 139 -6.92 7.00 -2.27
C TRP A 139 -5.82 6.03 -2.80
N ASN A 140 -4.67 6.02 -2.12
CA ASN A 140 -3.63 4.97 -2.19
C ASN A 140 -2.70 4.92 -3.43
N SER A 141 -2.14 6.07 -3.81
CA SER A 141 -0.90 6.11 -4.61
C SER A 141 0.33 5.67 -3.79
N GLN A 142 0.80 4.44 -3.95
CA GLN A 142 2.13 4.02 -3.50
C GLN A 142 3.15 4.30 -4.62
N ILE A 143 3.68 5.53 -4.66
CA ILE A 143 4.81 5.87 -5.54
C ILE A 143 6.09 5.31 -4.91
N PHE A 144 6.34 4.02 -5.17
CA PHE A 144 7.61 3.37 -4.85
C PHE A 144 8.71 3.81 -5.82
N ALA A 145 9.33 4.95 -5.57
CA ALA A 145 10.55 5.35 -6.26
C ALA A 145 11.78 4.60 -5.72
N ASP A 146 11.82 3.28 -5.87
CA ASP A 146 13.10 2.60 -6.12
C ASP A 146 13.36 2.69 -7.63
N ALA A 147 14.62 2.89 -8.05
CA ALA A 147 15.09 2.98 -9.44
C ALA A 147 14.18 3.68 -10.50
N GLY A 148 13.32 4.63 -10.11
CA GLY A 148 12.45 5.43 -10.99
C GLY A 148 10.95 5.09 -11.01
N TYR A 149 10.45 4.11 -10.25
CA TYR A 149 9.08 3.61 -10.42
C TYR A 149 7.98 4.50 -9.76
N ALA A 150 6.74 4.35 -10.23
CA ALA A 150 5.54 4.96 -9.66
C ALA A 150 4.30 4.07 -9.88
N ALA A 151 3.36 4.05 -8.93
CA ALA A 151 2.08 3.37 -9.06
C ALA A 151 0.91 4.23 -8.54
N VAL A 152 -0.26 4.04 -9.15
CA VAL A 152 -1.47 4.84 -8.93
C VAL A 152 -2.66 3.90 -8.71
N PHE A 153 -3.43 4.15 -7.66
CA PHE A 153 -4.75 3.55 -7.41
C PHE A 153 -5.71 4.62 -6.88
N ALA A 154 -7.01 4.43 -7.09
CA ALA A 154 -8.09 5.21 -6.46
C ALA A 154 -9.46 4.54 -6.67
N GLY A 155 -10.45 4.82 -5.82
CA GLY A 155 -11.83 4.36 -6.00
C GLY A 155 -12.56 4.96 -7.22
N SER A 156 -12.01 6.00 -7.84
CA SER A 156 -12.52 6.65 -9.06
C SER A 156 -12.37 5.80 -10.33
N ILE A 157 -11.68 4.64 -10.25
CA ILE A 157 -11.46 3.70 -11.37
C ILE A 157 -12.77 3.03 -11.84
N ARG A 158 -13.83 3.03 -11.04
CA ARG A 158 -15.11 2.40 -11.40
C ARG A 158 -15.67 3.01 -12.69
N HIS A 159 -15.90 2.14 -13.69
CA HIS A 159 -16.30 2.51 -15.07
C HIS A 159 -15.30 3.43 -15.81
N ASN A 160 -14.08 3.56 -15.31
CA ASN A 160 -13.07 4.56 -15.67
C ASN A 160 -11.66 3.94 -15.76
N TRP A 161 -11.57 2.66 -16.15
CA TRP A 161 -10.32 1.89 -16.17
C TRP A 161 -9.22 2.53 -17.02
N GLY A 162 -9.55 3.17 -18.15
CA GLY A 162 -8.60 3.86 -19.01
C GLY A 162 -8.51 5.38 -18.81
N SER A 163 -9.37 5.99 -17.98
CA SER A 163 -9.45 7.46 -17.88
C SER A 163 -8.64 8.01 -16.70
N HIS A 164 -9.15 7.96 -15.47
CA HIS A 164 -8.51 8.59 -14.33
C HIS A 164 -7.07 8.08 -14.07
N PRO A 165 -6.78 6.76 -14.10
CA PRO A 165 -5.43 6.24 -13.89
C PRO A 165 -4.44 6.70 -14.95
N PHE A 166 -4.88 6.85 -16.21
CA PHE A 166 -4.05 7.37 -17.28
C PHE A 166 -3.69 8.85 -17.04
N CYS A 167 -4.66 9.68 -16.68
CA CYS A 167 -4.44 11.10 -16.35
C CYS A 167 -3.51 11.27 -15.14
N ASP A 168 -3.66 10.43 -14.10
CA ASP A 168 -2.81 10.45 -12.92
C ASP A 168 -1.36 10.01 -13.24
N LEU A 169 -1.18 8.99 -14.08
CA LEU A 169 0.15 8.55 -14.55
C LEU A 169 0.85 9.63 -15.39
N GLU A 170 0.13 10.26 -16.32
CA GLU A 170 0.61 11.40 -17.11
C GLU A 170 1.03 12.58 -16.22
N THR A 171 0.19 12.93 -15.23
CA THR A 171 0.45 14.03 -14.28
C THR A 171 1.63 13.72 -13.36
N CYS A 172 1.75 12.48 -12.90
CA CYS A 172 2.86 12.02 -12.09
C CYS A 172 4.18 12.04 -12.88
N LEU A 173 4.16 11.59 -14.13
CA LEU A 173 5.33 11.64 -15.03
C LEU A 173 5.79 13.10 -15.23
N ASP A 174 4.86 14.01 -15.53
CA ASP A 174 5.18 15.43 -15.71
C ASP A 174 5.77 16.04 -14.43
N TYR A 175 5.21 15.74 -13.25
CA TYR A 175 5.77 16.19 -11.97
C TYR A 175 7.19 15.66 -11.73
N VAL A 176 7.44 14.38 -12.01
CA VAL A 176 8.73 13.72 -11.81
C VAL A 176 9.80 14.28 -12.75
N LEU A 177 9.49 14.42 -14.05
CA LEU A 177 10.40 15.00 -15.04
C LEU A 177 10.73 16.46 -14.75
N ASN A 178 9.74 17.29 -14.37
CA ASN A 178 9.97 18.69 -14.00
C ASN A 178 10.78 18.85 -12.70
N LYS A 179 10.68 17.90 -11.76
CA LYS A 179 11.35 17.96 -10.45
C LYS A 179 12.80 17.49 -10.49
N TYR A 180 13.16 16.60 -11.41
CA TYR A 180 14.45 15.93 -11.44
C TYR A 180 15.12 16.09 -12.81
N SER A 181 15.93 17.14 -12.96
CA SER A 181 16.61 17.53 -14.22
C SER A 181 17.63 16.52 -14.77
N TYR A 182 17.89 15.41 -14.06
CA TYR A 182 18.71 14.29 -14.53
C TYR A 182 17.91 13.19 -15.24
N LEU A 183 16.58 13.33 -15.30
CA LEU A 183 15.68 12.42 -16.00
C LEU A 183 15.43 12.91 -17.43
N ASP A 184 15.44 11.98 -18.38
CA ASP A 184 15.25 12.27 -19.79
C ASP A 184 13.79 12.06 -20.23
N SER A 185 13.10 13.16 -20.58
CA SER A 185 11.72 13.13 -21.06
C SER A 185 11.55 12.44 -22.42
N GLU A 186 12.62 12.33 -23.22
CA GLU A 186 12.59 11.65 -24.51
C GLU A 186 12.96 10.16 -24.40
N ARG A 187 13.31 9.65 -23.21
CA ARG A 187 13.65 8.23 -22.97
C ARG A 187 12.86 7.61 -21.81
N VAL A 188 11.54 7.78 -21.84
CA VAL A 188 10.57 7.19 -20.90
C VAL A 188 10.03 5.86 -21.42
N ALA A 189 10.10 4.80 -20.59
CA ALA A 189 9.45 3.52 -20.83
C ALA A 189 8.32 3.27 -19.83
N GLY A 190 7.19 2.73 -20.33
CA GLY A 190 6.05 2.34 -19.51
C GLY A 190 5.98 0.82 -19.45
N LEU A 191 6.04 0.22 -18.27
CA LEU A 191 6.02 -1.23 -18.11
C LEU A 191 4.89 -1.63 -17.18
N GLY A 192 4.25 -2.76 -17.47
CA GLY A 192 3.06 -3.18 -16.73
C GLY A 192 2.72 -4.65 -16.92
N ALA A 193 2.21 -5.25 -15.84
CA ALA A 193 1.60 -6.58 -15.88
C ALA A 193 0.16 -6.56 -15.34
N SER A 194 -0.68 -7.51 -15.76
CA SER A 194 -2.10 -7.59 -15.39
C SER A 194 -2.87 -6.30 -15.75
N TYR A 195 -3.50 -5.61 -14.80
CA TYR A 195 -4.06 -4.28 -15.02
C TYR A 195 -3.00 -3.23 -15.45
N GLY A 196 -1.75 -3.38 -14.99
CA GLY A 196 -0.62 -2.59 -15.48
C GLY A 196 -0.35 -2.82 -16.97
N GLY A 197 -0.58 -4.03 -17.46
CA GLY A 197 -0.50 -4.35 -18.89
C GLY A 197 -1.61 -3.68 -19.70
N TYR A 198 -2.84 -3.70 -19.19
CA TYR A 198 -3.97 -2.96 -19.75
C TYR A 198 -3.67 -1.45 -19.87
N ILE A 199 -3.20 -0.81 -18.79
CA ILE A 199 -2.90 0.63 -18.83
C ILE A 199 -1.68 0.95 -19.72
N THR A 200 -0.73 0.01 -19.87
CA THR A 200 0.40 0.13 -20.81
C THR A 200 -0.08 0.11 -22.27
N ASN A 201 -1.00 -0.79 -22.63
CA ASN A 201 -1.66 -0.77 -23.95
C ASN A 201 -2.47 0.51 -24.18
N TRP A 202 -3.12 1.02 -23.13
CA TRP A 202 -3.88 2.25 -23.19
C TRP A 202 -2.97 3.46 -23.45
N ILE A 203 -1.87 3.56 -22.70
CA ILE A 203 -0.82 4.58 -22.88
C ILE A 203 -0.30 4.56 -24.33
N ASN A 204 0.05 3.39 -24.87
CA ASN A 204 0.54 3.24 -26.24
C ASN A 204 -0.43 3.78 -27.32
N SER A 205 -1.75 3.82 -27.02
CA SER A 205 -2.77 4.36 -27.93
C SER A 205 -3.12 5.82 -27.68
N ASN A 206 -2.76 6.39 -26.52
CA ASN A 206 -3.28 7.68 -26.04
C ASN A 206 -2.19 8.70 -25.60
N SER A 207 -0.90 8.34 -25.58
CA SER A 207 0.19 9.23 -25.21
C SER A 207 1.42 9.08 -26.10
N ASN A 208 2.12 10.20 -26.34
CA ASN A 208 3.41 10.27 -27.05
C ASN A 208 4.61 10.44 -26.09
N LYS A 209 4.38 10.49 -24.77
CA LYS A 209 5.43 10.66 -23.76
C LYS A 209 6.25 9.38 -23.57
N PHE A 210 5.59 8.23 -23.64
CA PHE A 210 6.21 6.91 -23.45
C PHE A 210 6.71 6.37 -24.79
N LYS A 211 8.04 6.20 -24.94
CA LYS A 211 8.64 5.72 -26.20
C LYS A 211 8.74 4.19 -26.28
N THR A 212 8.58 3.49 -25.17
CA THR A 212 8.69 2.02 -25.12
C THR A 212 7.68 1.46 -24.12
N PRO A 213 6.51 0.98 -24.58
CA PRO A 213 5.60 0.17 -23.77
C PRO A 213 6.12 -1.27 -23.66
N VAL A 214 6.11 -1.84 -22.45
CA VAL A 214 6.43 -3.25 -22.20
C VAL A 214 5.28 -3.88 -21.41
N ASN A 215 4.57 -4.80 -22.05
CA ASN A 215 3.39 -5.44 -21.51
C ASN A 215 3.65 -6.93 -21.21
N HIS A 216 3.14 -7.45 -20.10
CA HIS A 216 3.24 -8.85 -19.68
C HIS A 216 1.95 -9.34 -18.99
N ASP A 217 1.29 -10.37 -19.56
CA ASP A 217 0.10 -11.02 -18.96
C ASP A 217 -1.02 -10.01 -18.63
N ASP A 218 -1.58 -9.36 -19.66
CA ASP A 218 -2.53 -8.26 -19.52
C ASP A 218 -4.00 -8.64 -19.47
N VAL A 219 -4.77 -7.73 -18.86
CA VAL A 219 -6.23 -7.67 -19.06
C VAL A 219 -6.54 -7.04 -20.42
N SER A 220 -6.46 -7.83 -21.49
CA SER A 220 -6.84 -7.39 -22.85
C SER A 220 -8.37 -7.27 -23.05
N SER A 221 -9.18 -7.94 -22.22
CA SER A 221 -10.65 -7.85 -22.27
C SER A 221 -11.30 -7.99 -20.89
N ALA A 222 -12.04 -6.96 -20.48
CA ALA A 222 -12.82 -6.99 -19.23
C ALA A 222 -13.92 -8.06 -19.24
N ALA A 223 -14.49 -8.37 -20.41
CA ALA A 223 -15.46 -9.46 -20.56
C ALA A 223 -14.79 -10.83 -20.37
N GLN A 224 -13.59 -11.03 -20.93
CA GLN A 224 -12.82 -12.25 -20.74
C GLN A 224 -12.50 -12.49 -19.26
N VAL A 225 -12.02 -11.47 -18.55
CA VAL A 225 -11.78 -11.54 -17.09
C VAL A 225 -13.04 -11.97 -16.36
N TYR A 226 -14.19 -11.33 -16.61
CA TYR A 226 -15.46 -11.69 -15.98
C TYR A 226 -15.84 -13.17 -16.18
N TYR A 227 -15.62 -13.73 -17.37
CA TYR A 227 -15.94 -15.14 -17.65
C TYR A 227 -14.94 -16.14 -17.06
N ILE A 228 -13.64 -15.82 -17.00
CA ILE A 228 -12.62 -16.76 -16.49
C ILE A 228 -12.42 -16.69 -14.98
N THR A 229 -12.78 -15.59 -14.30
CA THR A 229 -12.49 -15.38 -12.86
C THR A 229 -13.72 -15.47 -11.95
N ALA A 230 -14.74 -16.24 -12.32
CA ALA A 230 -16.08 -16.26 -11.70
C ALA A 230 -16.19 -16.63 -10.19
N SER A 231 -15.09 -16.70 -9.44
CA SER A 231 -15.10 -16.89 -7.97
C SER A 231 -13.87 -16.41 -7.17
N TYR A 232 -12.82 -15.84 -7.78
CA TYR A 232 -11.55 -15.62 -7.06
C TYR A 232 -10.82 -14.27 -7.19
N PHE A 233 -11.25 -13.36 -8.06
CA PHE A 233 -10.65 -12.02 -8.18
C PHE A 233 -11.65 -10.92 -7.84
N GLY A 234 -12.01 -10.84 -6.55
CA GLY A 234 -12.54 -9.61 -5.97
C GLY A 234 -11.42 -8.59 -5.82
N ASN A 235 -10.92 -8.07 -6.95
CA ASN A 235 -9.82 -7.12 -7.13
C ASN A 235 -8.55 -7.43 -6.29
N ARG A 236 -7.47 -7.84 -6.96
CA ARG A 236 -6.10 -7.76 -6.39
C ARG A 236 -5.14 -7.43 -7.52
N PHE A 237 -4.79 -6.16 -7.65
CA PHE A 237 -3.83 -5.71 -8.66
C PHE A 237 -2.63 -5.02 -8.00
N THR A 238 -1.46 -5.66 -8.07
CA THR A 238 -0.18 -5.00 -7.81
C THR A 238 0.40 -4.55 -9.14
N VAL A 239 0.81 -3.29 -9.26
CA VAL A 239 1.38 -2.73 -10.51
C VAL A 239 2.82 -2.26 -10.30
N TYR A 240 3.65 -2.72 -11.24
CA TYR A 240 5.05 -2.42 -11.52
C TYR A 240 5.12 -2.24 -13.05
N VAL A 241 5.93 -1.37 -13.67
CA VAL A 241 7.10 -0.59 -13.21
C VAL A 241 7.36 0.58 -14.20
N LEU A 242 7.92 1.71 -13.75
CA LEU A 242 8.18 2.89 -14.61
C LEU A 242 9.70 3.13 -14.74
N LYS A 243 10.35 2.72 -15.83
CA LYS A 243 11.80 2.89 -15.99
C LYS A 243 12.10 4.13 -16.84
N VAL A 244 12.50 5.22 -16.19
CA VAL A 244 13.07 6.39 -16.86
C VAL A 244 14.59 6.22 -16.93
N THR A 245 15.18 6.40 -18.10
CA THR A 245 16.63 6.23 -18.28
C THR A 245 17.37 7.50 -17.90
N LEU A 246 18.45 7.37 -17.12
CA LEU A 246 19.34 8.49 -16.80
C LEU A 246 20.04 9.03 -18.05
N VAL A 247 20.46 10.29 -18.01
CA VAL A 247 21.38 10.91 -18.97
C VAL A 247 22.82 10.52 -18.63
#